data_AF-A0A2M8N5Z5-F1
#
_entry.id   AF-A0A2M8N5Z5-F1
#
_cell.length_a   1.000
_cell.length_b   1.000
_cell.length_c   1.000
_cell.angle_alpha   90.00
_cell.angle_beta   90.00
_cell.angle_gamma   90.00
#
_symmetry.space_group_name_H-M   'P 1'
#
loop_
_entity.id
_entity.type
_entity.pdbx_description
1 polymer ?
#
loop_
_entity_poly.entity_id
_entity_poly.type
_entity_poly.pdbx_seq_one_letter_code
_entity_poly.pdbx_strand_id
1 'polypeptide(L)'
;MRYKVFVTLLMILVVATVGVVAQDEAIPYIGVGETVSGEITNGTIQYNVTATAGQLLIIDVVAEGFEPTMEVDSVSSGREVAFTFGTETAAAVYFVAPEDGDYTIKVQDFIDPVTGSYTLRVREGGTLTVGEEVSGDIDNAAAAYKFTASAGSLIAVRAVLEGMDGRVVITDLDGTELKSASTSYSSSEAVAEYLVAADGEYVVAADIRPFSDSRMGTYTLSLSEISTTPISYDTPLDVEVSGTDRVYLS
;
A
#
# COMPACT_ATOMS: atom_id res chain seq x y z
N MET A 1 70.83 -47.45 22.98
CA MET A 1 69.85 -48.43 22.45
C MET A 1 68.46 -47.84 22.71
N ARG A 2 67.78 -47.34 21.66
CA ARG A 2 66.55 -46.54 21.75
C ARG A 2 65.34 -47.42 21.42
N TYR A 3 64.40 -47.60 22.35
CA TYR A 3 63.10 -48.21 22.08
C TYR A 3 62.14 -47.15 21.52
N LYS A 4 61.58 -47.40 20.33
CA LYS A 4 60.53 -46.59 19.71
C LYS A 4 59.17 -47.08 20.21
N VAL A 5 58.38 -46.19 20.80
CA VAL A 5 56.97 -46.42 21.14
C VAL A 5 56.15 -46.25 19.86
N PHE A 6 55.40 -47.28 19.49
CA PHE A 6 54.40 -47.25 18.42
C PHE A 6 53.06 -46.89 19.07
N VAL A 7 52.50 -45.73 18.75
CA VAL A 7 51.15 -45.33 19.16
C VAL A 7 50.23 -45.57 17.97
N THR A 8 49.31 -46.52 18.12
CA THR A 8 48.24 -46.79 17.15
C THR A 8 47.07 -45.86 17.45
N LEU A 9 46.76 -44.94 16.52
CA LEU A 9 45.62 -44.03 16.62
C LEU A 9 44.36 -44.76 16.12
N LEU A 10 43.40 -45.00 17.01
CA LEU A 10 42.07 -45.52 16.67
C LEU A 10 41.16 -44.35 16.29
N MET A 11 40.79 -44.23 15.01
CA MET A 11 39.88 -43.21 14.52
C MET A 11 38.43 -43.72 14.65
N ILE A 12 37.65 -43.13 15.56
CA ILE A 12 36.22 -43.43 15.71
C ILE A 12 35.44 -42.52 14.77
N LEU A 13 34.79 -43.11 13.77
CA LEU A 13 33.84 -42.43 12.88
C LEU A 13 32.46 -42.43 13.55
N VAL A 14 32.04 -41.28 14.10
CA VAL A 14 30.66 -41.07 14.54
C VAL A 14 29.87 -40.54 13.35
N VAL A 15 29.06 -41.39 12.72
CA VAL A 15 28.05 -40.94 11.76
C VAL A 15 26.86 -40.44 12.57
N ALA A 16 26.81 -39.13 12.82
CA ALA A 16 25.61 -38.49 13.31
C ALA A 16 24.65 -38.34 12.12
N THR A 17 23.57 -39.13 12.11
CA THR A 17 22.41 -38.84 11.27
C THR A 17 21.76 -37.57 11.82
N VAL A 18 22.11 -36.42 11.24
CA VAL A 18 21.39 -35.17 11.52
C VAL A 18 20.06 -35.31 10.81
N GLY A 19 18.99 -35.57 11.57
CA GLY A 19 17.65 -35.36 11.07
C GLY A 19 17.53 -33.89 10.71
N VAL A 20 17.24 -33.60 9.44
CA VAL A 20 16.83 -32.27 9.00
C VAL A 20 15.48 -32.02 9.65
N VAL A 21 15.49 -31.37 10.81
CA VAL A 21 14.30 -30.66 11.29
C VAL A 21 14.24 -29.42 10.41
N ALA A 22 13.21 -29.30 9.57
CA ALA A 22 12.88 -28.03 8.95
C ALA A 22 12.62 -27.05 10.11
N GLN A 23 13.60 -26.22 10.41
CA GLN A 23 13.40 -25.07 11.27
C GLN A 23 12.51 -24.14 10.47
N ASP A 24 11.29 -23.91 10.95
CA ASP A 24 10.43 -22.85 10.44
C ASP A 24 11.24 -21.56 10.60
N GLU A 25 11.78 -21.02 9.49
CA GLU A 25 12.57 -19.80 9.56
C GLU A 25 11.62 -18.68 10.00
N ALA A 26 12.01 -17.95 11.05
CA ALA A 26 11.24 -16.82 11.50
C ALA A 26 11.14 -15.79 10.37
N ILE A 27 9.93 -15.28 10.12
CA ILE A 27 9.71 -14.23 9.12
C ILE A 27 10.52 -12.99 9.54
N PRO A 28 11.44 -12.48 8.69
CA PRO A 28 12.28 -11.34 9.02
C PRO A 28 11.45 -10.06 9.14
N TYR A 29 11.94 -9.09 9.92
CA TYR A 29 11.31 -7.78 10.04
C TYR A 29 11.92 -6.76 9.07
N ILE A 30 11.10 -5.84 8.60
CA ILE A 30 11.48 -4.62 7.90
C ILE A 30 10.90 -3.42 8.63
N GLY A 31 11.75 -2.42 8.92
CA GLY A 31 11.36 -1.19 9.59
C GLY A 31 10.75 -0.16 8.65
N VAL A 32 9.96 0.76 9.20
CA VAL A 32 9.51 1.95 8.47
C VAL A 32 10.73 2.79 8.04
N GLY A 33 10.79 3.14 6.77
CA GLY A 33 11.93 3.85 6.16
C GLY A 33 13.03 2.92 5.62
N GLU A 34 12.92 1.61 5.81
CA GLU A 34 13.89 0.65 5.31
C GLU A 34 13.56 0.17 3.89
N THR A 35 14.58 -0.38 3.24
CA THR A 35 14.50 -1.00 1.92
C THR A 35 15.33 -2.28 1.95
N VAL A 36 14.75 -3.37 1.47
CA VAL A 36 15.40 -4.68 1.37
C VAL A 36 15.34 -5.17 -0.06
N SER A 37 16.39 -5.86 -0.50
CA SER A 37 16.41 -6.51 -1.81
C SER A 37 16.72 -7.99 -1.64
N GLY A 38 16.21 -8.81 -2.55
CA GLY A 38 16.42 -10.25 -2.52
C GLY A 38 16.07 -10.92 -3.83
N GLU A 39 16.08 -12.25 -3.81
CA GLU A 39 15.69 -13.11 -4.93
C GLU A 39 14.61 -14.06 -4.43
N ILE A 40 13.59 -14.32 -5.26
CA ILE A 40 12.64 -15.40 -5.08
C ILE A 40 13.01 -16.52 -6.06
N THR A 41 13.07 -17.76 -5.59
CA THR A 41 13.36 -18.92 -6.46
C THR A 41 12.17 -19.88 -6.57
N ASN A 42 11.13 -19.65 -5.76
CA ASN A 42 9.78 -20.24 -5.76
C ASN A 42 9.09 -19.77 -4.45
N GLY A 43 7.78 -19.61 -4.41
CA GLY A 43 7.00 -19.37 -3.18
C GLY A 43 6.56 -17.92 -2.98
N THR A 44 6.51 -17.50 -1.72
CA THR A 44 6.04 -16.17 -1.29
C THR A 44 7.17 -15.47 -0.53
N ILE A 45 7.44 -14.21 -0.88
CA ILE A 45 8.32 -13.34 -0.09
C ILE A 45 7.51 -12.88 1.13
N GLN A 46 8.07 -13.03 2.33
CA GLN A 46 7.43 -12.60 3.56
C GLN A 46 8.33 -11.73 4.42
N TYR A 47 7.78 -10.62 4.91
CA TYR A 47 8.40 -9.78 5.93
C TYR A 47 7.35 -9.35 6.95
N ASN A 48 7.75 -9.16 8.21
CA ASN A 48 6.94 -8.53 9.22
C ASN A 48 7.27 -7.04 9.32
N VAL A 49 6.27 -6.22 9.60
CA VAL A 49 6.41 -4.82 9.98
C VAL A 49 5.61 -4.58 11.25
N THR A 50 6.17 -3.83 12.20
CA THR A 50 5.44 -3.41 13.40
C THR A 50 4.81 -2.04 13.14
N ALA A 51 3.53 -1.89 13.49
CA ALA A 51 2.80 -0.63 13.37
C ALA A 51 2.02 -0.31 14.66
N THR A 52 1.71 0.98 14.83
CA THR A 52 0.81 1.45 15.89
C THR A 52 -0.59 1.71 15.36
N ALA A 53 -1.63 1.53 16.17
CA ALA A 53 -3.01 1.78 15.78
C ALA A 53 -3.18 3.21 15.24
N GLY A 54 -3.80 3.34 14.07
CA GLY A 54 -3.98 4.61 13.36
C GLY A 54 -2.78 5.08 12.52
N GLN A 55 -1.67 4.34 12.52
CA GLN A 55 -0.52 4.62 11.66
C GLN A 55 -0.82 4.24 10.21
N LEU A 56 -0.62 5.19 9.29
CA LEU A 56 -0.74 4.94 7.84
C LEU A 56 0.60 4.43 7.31
N LEU A 57 0.62 3.19 6.82
CA LEU A 57 1.79 2.62 6.16
C LEU A 57 1.59 2.55 4.64
N ILE A 58 2.68 2.71 3.91
CA ILE A 58 2.77 2.51 2.47
C ILE A 58 3.88 1.49 2.22
N ILE A 59 3.57 0.44 1.48
CA ILE A 59 4.50 -0.64 1.17
C ILE A 59 4.52 -0.81 -0.34
N ASP A 60 5.71 -0.79 -0.92
CA ASP A 60 5.91 -0.96 -2.35
C ASP A 60 6.99 -2.00 -2.64
N VAL A 61 6.80 -2.76 -3.72
CA VAL A 61 7.76 -3.73 -4.24
C VAL A 61 7.99 -3.47 -5.71
N VAL A 62 9.26 -3.49 -6.12
CA VAL A 62 9.69 -3.59 -7.51
C VAL A 62 10.29 -4.96 -7.72
N ALA A 63 9.90 -5.63 -8.80
CA ALA A 63 10.24 -6.99 -9.14
C ALA A 63 10.87 -7.07 -10.54
N GLU A 64 11.91 -7.88 -10.70
CA GLU A 64 12.42 -8.27 -12.00
C GLU A 64 12.21 -9.76 -12.20
N GLY A 65 11.41 -10.13 -13.20
CA GLY A 65 11.17 -11.53 -13.57
C GLY A 65 9.87 -12.13 -13.04
N PHE A 66 9.01 -11.35 -12.37
CA PHE A 66 7.67 -11.76 -11.96
C PHE A 66 6.69 -10.58 -11.84
N GLU A 67 5.39 -10.84 -11.92
CA GLU A 67 4.33 -9.84 -11.76
C GLU A 67 3.81 -9.84 -10.33
N PRO A 68 4.16 -8.86 -9.48
CA PRO A 68 3.85 -8.93 -8.06
C PRO A 68 2.37 -8.71 -7.76
N THR A 69 1.83 -9.53 -6.85
CA THR A 69 0.68 -9.19 -6.01
C THR A 69 1.15 -9.02 -4.58
N MET A 70 0.44 -8.19 -3.81
CA MET A 70 0.79 -7.91 -2.42
C MET A 70 -0.43 -8.02 -1.52
N GLU A 71 -0.25 -8.71 -0.41
CA GLU A 71 -1.22 -8.91 0.66
C GLU A 71 -0.56 -8.53 1.99
N VAL A 72 -1.32 -7.91 2.89
CA VAL A 72 -0.87 -7.62 4.25
C VAL A 72 -1.89 -8.17 5.22
N ASP A 73 -1.41 -9.01 6.14
CA ASP A 73 -2.23 -9.59 7.21
C ASP A 73 -1.82 -9.05 8.57
N SER A 74 -2.79 -8.81 9.45
CA SER A 74 -2.53 -8.66 10.88
C SER A 74 -2.09 -10.00 11.49
N VAL A 75 -0.95 -10.03 12.18
CA VAL A 75 -0.42 -11.25 12.81
C VAL A 75 -1.30 -11.71 13.98
N SER A 76 -1.84 -10.77 14.75
CA SER A 76 -2.70 -11.02 15.91
C SER A 76 -4.06 -11.62 15.52
N SER A 77 -4.67 -11.08 14.46
CA SER A 77 -6.02 -11.49 14.04
C SER A 77 -6.02 -12.52 12.90
N GLY A 78 -4.93 -12.62 12.14
CA GLY A 78 -4.83 -13.40 10.91
C GLY A 78 -5.70 -12.88 9.78
N ARG A 79 -6.17 -11.62 9.87
CA ARG A 79 -7.04 -11.01 8.85
C ARG A 79 -6.22 -10.19 7.86
N GLU A 80 -6.59 -10.29 6.59
CA GLU A 80 -6.16 -9.36 5.54
C GLU A 80 -6.61 -7.94 5.90
N VAL A 81 -5.67 -7.01 5.85
CA VAL A 81 -5.89 -5.56 6.04
C VAL A 81 -5.66 -4.78 4.75
N ALA A 82 -4.93 -5.35 3.79
CA ALA A 82 -4.78 -4.77 2.46
C ALA A 82 -4.41 -5.84 1.42
N PHE A 83 -4.87 -5.63 0.20
CA PHE A 83 -4.51 -6.44 -0.96
C PHE A 83 -4.44 -5.58 -2.22
N THR A 84 -3.52 -5.90 -3.12
CA THR A 84 -3.48 -5.29 -4.45
C THR A 84 -2.93 -6.23 -5.52
N PHE A 85 -3.37 -5.99 -6.75
CA PHE A 85 -2.68 -6.44 -7.95
C PHE A 85 -1.66 -5.38 -8.38
N GLY A 86 -0.48 -5.82 -8.79
CA GLY A 86 0.54 -4.94 -9.33
C GLY A 86 0.32 -4.53 -10.78
N THR A 87 1.33 -3.84 -11.28
CA THR A 87 1.73 -3.76 -12.69
C THR A 87 2.60 -4.97 -13.03
N GLU A 88 3.14 -5.02 -14.25
CA GLU A 88 4.06 -6.09 -14.67
C GLU A 88 5.29 -6.27 -13.78
N THR A 89 5.74 -5.23 -13.08
CA THR A 89 7.00 -5.28 -12.29
C THR A 89 6.90 -4.60 -10.94
N ALA A 90 5.73 -4.16 -10.51
CA ALA A 90 5.60 -3.44 -9.25
C ALA A 90 4.22 -3.55 -8.63
N ALA A 91 4.15 -3.60 -7.31
CA ALA A 91 2.90 -3.54 -6.57
C ALA A 91 3.06 -2.63 -5.36
N ALA A 92 1.98 -1.93 -4.99
CA ALA A 92 1.99 -1.12 -3.79
C ALA A 92 0.64 -1.13 -3.08
N VAL A 93 0.68 -1.27 -1.77
CA VAL A 93 -0.46 -1.18 -0.86
C VAL A 93 -0.23 -0.05 0.12
N TYR A 94 -1.33 0.47 0.65
CA TYR A 94 -1.32 1.34 1.82
C TYR A 94 -2.48 0.93 2.72
N PHE A 95 -2.29 1.07 4.03
CA PHE A 95 -3.33 0.77 5.01
C PHE A 95 -3.10 1.56 6.29
N VAL A 96 -4.18 1.83 7.01
CA VAL A 96 -4.11 2.34 8.37
C VAL A 96 -4.15 1.15 9.31
N ALA A 97 -3.12 0.99 10.15
CA ALA A 97 -3.05 -0.11 11.09
C ALA A 97 -4.25 -0.05 12.06
N PRO A 98 -5.16 -1.06 12.08
CA PRO A 98 -6.34 -1.02 12.95
C PRO A 98 -6.00 -1.21 14.44
N GLU A 99 -4.86 -1.86 14.73
CA GLU A 99 -4.40 -2.13 16.09
C GLU A 99 -2.86 -2.05 16.19
N ASP A 100 -2.35 -1.87 17.41
CA ASP A 100 -0.91 -2.02 17.67
C ASP A 100 -0.50 -3.47 17.42
N GLY A 101 0.58 -3.69 16.68
CA GLY A 101 1.11 -5.03 16.50
C GLY A 101 1.92 -5.22 15.23
N ASP A 102 2.13 -6.50 14.92
CA ASP A 102 2.88 -6.92 13.75
C ASP A 102 1.94 -7.26 12.60
N TYR A 103 2.38 -6.96 11.39
CA TYR A 103 1.69 -7.22 10.14
C TYR A 103 2.63 -7.98 9.20
N THR A 104 2.15 -9.07 8.62
CA THR A 104 2.92 -9.86 7.64
C THR A 104 2.62 -9.35 6.24
N ILE A 105 3.64 -8.82 5.60
CA ILE A 105 3.68 -8.47 4.18
C ILE A 105 3.96 -9.76 3.40
N LYS A 106 3.12 -10.06 2.42
CA LYS A 106 3.30 -11.18 1.50
C LYS A 106 3.37 -10.65 0.07
N VAL A 107 4.42 -11.02 -0.65
CA VAL A 107 4.56 -10.75 -2.08
C VAL A 107 4.70 -12.05 -2.83
N GLN A 108 3.92 -12.22 -3.89
CA GLN A 108 3.89 -13.42 -4.73
C GLN A 108 3.70 -13.04 -6.20
N ASP A 109 4.04 -13.94 -7.11
CA ASP A 109 3.75 -13.78 -8.54
C ASP A 109 2.26 -14.01 -8.82
N PHE A 110 1.67 -13.18 -9.68
CA PHE A 110 0.30 -13.28 -10.15
C PHE A 110 0.10 -14.46 -11.12
N ILE A 111 1.08 -14.74 -11.99
CA ILE A 111 0.91 -15.70 -13.09
C ILE A 111 1.28 -17.12 -12.67
N ASP A 112 2.52 -17.35 -12.26
CA ASP A 112 3.06 -18.66 -11.87
C ASP A 112 4.30 -18.45 -10.98
N PRO A 113 4.76 -19.42 -10.18
CA PRO A 113 5.99 -19.23 -9.40
C PRO A 113 7.22 -19.14 -10.31
N VAL A 114 7.62 -17.92 -10.66
CA VAL A 114 8.85 -17.62 -11.39
C VAL A 114 9.96 -17.20 -10.42
N THR A 115 11.20 -17.36 -10.85
CA THR A 115 12.37 -16.86 -10.14
C THR A 115 12.66 -15.42 -10.54
N GLY A 116 12.93 -14.53 -9.59
CA GLY A 116 13.24 -13.14 -9.91
C GLY A 116 13.80 -12.35 -8.74
N SER A 117 14.34 -11.17 -9.05
CA SER A 117 14.86 -10.25 -8.04
C SER A 117 13.74 -9.33 -7.56
N TYR A 118 13.84 -8.82 -6.33
CA TYR A 118 12.91 -7.83 -5.81
C TYR A 118 13.60 -6.78 -4.95
N THR A 119 12.96 -5.62 -4.84
CA THR A 119 13.26 -4.58 -3.85
C THR A 119 11.95 -4.17 -3.18
N LEU A 120 11.85 -4.34 -1.86
CA LEU A 120 10.70 -4.03 -1.03
C LEU A 120 11.03 -2.86 -0.11
N ARG A 121 10.10 -1.91 0.01
CA ARG A 121 10.24 -0.71 0.84
C ARG A 121 9.01 -0.51 1.71
N VAL A 122 9.24 -0.03 2.94
CA VAL A 122 8.17 0.42 3.85
C VAL A 122 8.34 1.90 4.13
N ARG A 123 7.24 2.65 4.08
CA ARG A 123 7.17 4.08 4.38
C ARG A 123 5.96 4.39 5.27
N GLU A 124 6.06 5.52 5.93
CA GLU A 124 4.93 6.15 6.60
C GLU A 124 4.21 7.08 5.62
N GLY A 125 2.87 7.06 5.66
CA GLY A 125 2.03 8.00 4.93
C GLY A 125 1.99 9.37 5.59
N GLY A 126 1.54 10.36 4.83
CA GLY A 126 1.46 11.74 5.31
C GLY A 126 0.14 12.07 5.99
N THR A 127 0.00 13.35 6.35
CA THR A 127 -1.29 13.98 6.66
C THR A 127 -1.51 15.11 5.66
N LEU A 128 -2.76 15.35 5.27
CA LEU A 128 -3.16 16.44 4.39
C LEU A 128 -4.35 17.15 5.01
N THR A 129 -4.25 18.46 5.18
CA THR A 129 -5.32 19.29 5.76
C THR A 129 -6.17 19.90 4.65
N VAL A 130 -7.45 20.15 4.92
CA VAL A 130 -8.32 20.87 3.98
C VAL A 130 -7.71 22.26 3.68
N GLY A 131 -7.60 22.58 2.40
CA GLY A 131 -6.96 23.79 1.89
C GLY A 131 -5.47 23.63 1.57
N GLU A 132 -4.86 22.47 1.86
CA GLU A 132 -3.47 22.18 1.53
C GLU A 132 -3.31 21.51 0.17
N GLU A 133 -2.10 21.64 -0.36
CA GLU A 133 -1.60 20.95 -1.56
C GLU A 133 -0.28 20.26 -1.23
N VAL A 134 -0.10 19.05 -1.74
CA VAL A 134 1.13 18.28 -1.63
C VAL A 134 1.52 17.72 -2.99
N SER A 135 2.81 17.69 -3.27
CA SER A 135 3.35 17.15 -4.51
C SER A 135 4.52 16.21 -4.23
N GLY A 136 4.77 15.29 -5.16
CA GLY A 136 5.93 14.42 -5.12
C GLY A 136 6.02 13.53 -6.34
N ASP A 137 6.97 12.62 -6.28
CA ASP A 137 7.17 11.58 -7.28
C ASP A 137 6.49 10.28 -6.83
N ILE A 138 5.91 9.58 -7.78
CA ILE A 138 5.53 8.18 -7.66
C ILE A 138 6.56 7.38 -8.46
N ASP A 139 7.26 6.49 -7.77
CA ASP A 139 8.16 5.51 -8.34
C ASP A 139 7.65 4.14 -7.92
N ASN A 140 6.89 3.48 -8.80
CA ASN A 140 6.34 2.14 -8.59
C ASN A 140 5.46 1.98 -7.34
N ALA A 141 4.94 3.09 -6.80
CA ALA A 141 4.30 3.11 -5.50
C ALA A 141 3.03 3.97 -5.43
N ALA A 142 2.43 4.03 -4.25
CA ALA A 142 1.39 5.00 -3.91
C ALA A 142 1.95 6.15 -3.07
N ALA A 143 1.24 7.27 -3.09
CA ALA A 143 1.35 8.36 -2.12
C ALA A 143 0.02 8.51 -1.40
N ALA A 144 0.00 8.26 -0.09
CA ALA A 144 -1.22 8.26 0.72
C ALA A 144 -1.11 9.21 1.91
N TYR A 145 -2.22 9.87 2.23
CA TYR A 145 -2.33 10.89 3.25
C TYR A 145 -3.62 10.71 4.05
N LYS A 146 -3.54 10.82 5.38
CA LYS A 146 -4.75 10.94 6.22
C LYS A 146 -5.27 12.37 6.21
N PHE A 147 -6.58 12.53 6.27
CA PHE A 147 -7.23 13.83 6.48
C PHE A 147 -8.46 13.67 7.38
N THR A 148 -8.89 14.75 8.04
CA THR A 148 -10.12 14.79 8.85
C THR A 148 -11.21 15.53 8.11
N ALA A 149 -12.44 15.02 8.18
CA ALA A 149 -13.62 15.70 7.65
C ALA A 149 -14.85 15.53 8.56
N SER A 150 -15.82 16.42 8.42
CA SER A 150 -17.08 16.40 9.17
C SER A 150 -18.24 15.89 8.31
N ALA A 151 -19.21 15.23 8.94
CA ALA A 151 -20.42 14.76 8.28
C ALA A 151 -21.14 15.92 7.58
N GLY A 152 -21.53 15.70 6.33
CA GLY A 152 -22.21 16.70 5.47
C GLY A 152 -21.27 17.62 4.69
N SER A 153 -19.97 17.61 4.96
CA SER A 153 -18.97 18.29 4.13
C SER A 153 -18.82 17.59 2.77
N LEU A 154 -18.75 18.37 1.68
CA LEU A 154 -18.37 17.84 0.37
C LEU A 154 -16.88 18.05 0.17
N ILE A 155 -16.12 16.97 0.28
CA ILE A 155 -14.68 16.99 0.07
C ILE A 155 -14.39 16.79 -1.42
N ALA A 156 -13.55 17.65 -1.99
CA ALA A 156 -13.04 17.53 -3.34
C ALA A 156 -11.52 17.38 -3.30
N VAL A 157 -11.07 16.22 -3.78
CA VAL A 157 -9.66 15.94 -4.03
C VAL A 157 -9.40 16.11 -5.51
N ARG A 158 -8.52 17.05 -5.85
CA ARG A 158 -8.01 17.21 -7.21
C ARG A 158 -6.59 16.69 -7.26
N ALA A 159 -6.36 15.73 -8.15
CA ALA A 159 -5.08 15.13 -8.45
C ALA A 159 -4.62 15.55 -9.84
N VAL A 160 -3.39 16.04 -9.94
CA VAL A 160 -2.65 16.16 -11.19
C VAL A 160 -1.59 15.07 -11.21
N LEU A 161 -1.71 14.12 -12.13
CA LEU A 161 -0.89 12.91 -12.28
C LEU A 161 -0.24 12.94 -13.67
N GLU A 162 1.07 13.15 -13.71
CA GLU A 162 1.81 13.29 -14.99
C GLU A 162 2.73 12.10 -15.22
N GLY A 163 2.77 11.61 -16.46
CA GLY A 163 3.64 10.48 -16.85
C GLY A 163 3.09 9.10 -16.46
N MET A 164 1.89 9.02 -15.89
CA MET A 164 1.28 7.76 -15.45
C MET A 164 -0.20 7.65 -15.81
N ASP A 165 -0.70 6.42 -15.94
CA ASP A 165 -2.13 6.11 -15.82
C ASP A 165 -2.48 6.04 -14.34
N GLY A 166 -2.75 7.22 -13.79
CA GLY A 166 -2.92 7.40 -12.37
C GLY A 166 -4.37 7.33 -11.92
N ARG A 167 -4.55 7.23 -10.62
CA ARG A 167 -5.84 7.33 -9.96
C ARG A 167 -5.70 8.07 -8.64
N VAL A 168 -6.78 8.75 -8.27
CA VAL A 168 -6.98 9.26 -6.92
C VAL A 168 -8.14 8.53 -6.26
N VAL A 169 -7.94 8.14 -5.01
CA VAL A 169 -8.85 7.31 -4.22
C VAL A 169 -9.08 7.96 -2.87
N ILE A 170 -10.32 7.96 -2.41
CA ILE A 170 -10.71 8.31 -1.04
C ILE A 170 -11.24 7.02 -0.40
N THR A 171 -10.65 6.64 0.73
CA THR A 171 -11.08 5.47 1.52
C THR A 171 -11.41 5.88 2.94
N ASP A 172 -12.16 5.02 3.64
CA ASP A 172 -12.16 5.05 5.10
C ASP A 172 -10.86 4.44 5.67
N LEU A 173 -10.76 4.36 7.00
CA LEU A 173 -9.58 3.79 7.69
C LEU A 173 -9.50 2.26 7.58
N ASP A 174 -10.60 1.58 7.26
CA ASP A 174 -10.63 0.14 7.01
C ASP A 174 -10.18 -0.20 5.57
N GLY A 175 -9.86 0.82 4.76
CA GLY A 175 -9.45 0.68 3.36
C GLY A 175 -10.62 0.53 2.39
N THR A 176 -11.87 0.70 2.85
CA THR A 176 -13.04 0.67 1.97
C THR A 176 -13.02 1.89 1.06
N GLU A 177 -13.03 1.66 -0.24
CA GLU A 177 -13.15 2.74 -1.20
C GLU A 177 -14.51 3.44 -1.13
N LEU A 178 -14.48 4.74 -0.89
CA LEU A 178 -15.65 5.61 -0.84
C LEU A 178 -15.83 6.36 -2.16
N LYS A 179 -14.72 6.76 -2.78
CA LYS A 179 -14.72 7.45 -4.06
C LYS A 179 -13.41 7.29 -4.79
N SER A 180 -13.44 7.31 -6.11
CA SER A 180 -12.25 7.44 -6.93
C SER A 180 -12.49 8.17 -8.22
N ALA A 181 -11.41 8.66 -8.81
CA ALA A 181 -11.34 9.16 -10.17
C ALA A 181 -10.00 8.76 -10.80
N SER A 182 -10.00 8.46 -12.10
CA SER A 182 -8.80 8.01 -12.81
C SER A 182 -8.44 8.98 -13.93
N THR A 183 -7.15 9.02 -14.23
CA THR A 183 -6.60 9.70 -15.39
C THR A 183 -6.08 8.67 -16.39
N SER A 184 -5.54 9.15 -17.50
CA SER A 184 -4.78 8.34 -18.45
C SER A 184 -3.56 9.12 -18.90
N TYR A 185 -2.61 8.49 -19.58
CA TYR A 185 -1.42 9.18 -20.08
C TYR A 185 -1.70 10.47 -20.89
N SER A 186 -2.87 10.57 -21.54
CA SER A 186 -3.28 11.75 -22.34
C SER A 186 -4.01 12.85 -21.54
N SER A 187 -4.30 12.63 -20.27
CA SER A 187 -5.00 13.58 -19.38
C SER A 187 -4.38 13.51 -18.01
N SER A 188 -3.92 14.61 -17.44
CA SER A 188 -3.25 14.56 -16.15
C SER A 188 -4.18 14.80 -14.96
N GLU A 189 -5.45 15.14 -15.14
CA GLU A 189 -6.29 15.59 -14.03
C GLU A 189 -7.42 14.62 -13.68
N ALA A 190 -7.49 14.23 -12.41
CA ALA A 190 -8.61 13.50 -11.83
C ALA A 190 -9.17 14.25 -10.62
N VAL A 191 -10.49 14.27 -10.50
CA VAL A 191 -11.19 14.92 -9.39
C VAL A 191 -12.16 13.92 -8.75
N ALA A 192 -11.92 13.60 -7.48
CA ALA A 192 -12.81 12.76 -6.67
C ALA A 192 -13.54 13.65 -5.66
N GLU A 193 -14.87 13.61 -5.71
CA GLU A 193 -15.75 14.35 -4.79
C GLU A 193 -16.55 13.38 -3.93
N TYR A 194 -16.49 13.58 -2.62
CA TYR A 194 -17.13 12.72 -1.63
C TYR A 194 -17.91 13.53 -0.60
N LEU A 195 -19.21 13.24 -0.49
CA LEU A 195 -20.06 13.77 0.58
C LEU A 195 -19.85 12.91 1.83
N VAL A 196 -19.30 13.53 2.87
CA VAL A 196 -18.87 12.84 4.07
C VAL A 196 -20.06 12.37 4.89
N ALA A 197 -20.12 11.07 5.18
CA ALA A 197 -21.25 10.46 5.90
C ALA A 197 -21.14 10.58 7.43
N ALA A 198 -19.93 10.65 7.97
CA ALA A 198 -19.67 10.68 9.41
C ALA A 198 -18.44 11.56 9.73
N ASP A 199 -18.40 12.13 10.93
CA ASP A 199 -17.18 12.80 11.40
C ASP A 199 -16.06 11.76 11.57
N GLY A 200 -14.86 12.06 11.08
CA GLY A 200 -13.74 11.13 11.24
C GLY A 200 -12.50 11.43 10.42
N GLU A 201 -11.54 10.52 10.51
CA GLU A 201 -10.37 10.47 9.62
C GLU A 201 -10.67 9.58 8.41
N TYR A 202 -10.06 9.96 7.29
CA TYR A 202 -10.15 9.30 5.99
C TYR A 202 -8.76 9.25 5.36
N VAL A 203 -8.58 8.43 4.33
CA VAL A 203 -7.34 8.39 3.55
C VAL A 203 -7.63 8.90 2.14
N VAL A 204 -6.72 9.71 1.63
CA VAL A 204 -6.62 10.02 0.21
C VAL A 204 -5.32 9.47 -0.33
N ALA A 205 -5.37 8.81 -1.48
CA ALA A 205 -4.18 8.28 -2.13
C ALA A 205 -4.15 8.65 -3.62
N ALA A 206 -2.95 8.96 -4.11
CA ALA A 206 -2.59 8.89 -5.51
C ALA A 206 -1.83 7.57 -5.74
N ASP A 207 -2.31 6.75 -6.66
CA ASP A 207 -1.68 5.47 -7.02
C ASP A 207 -1.64 5.23 -8.53
N ILE A 208 -0.76 4.33 -8.94
CA ILE A 208 -0.71 3.80 -10.30
C ILE A 208 -1.83 2.78 -10.46
N ARG A 209 -2.57 2.85 -11.57
CA ARG A 209 -3.60 1.84 -11.84
C ARG A 209 -2.96 0.45 -12.02
N PRO A 210 -3.51 -0.59 -11.38
CA PRO A 210 -3.10 -1.97 -11.66
C PRO A 210 -3.12 -2.27 -13.16
N PHE A 211 -2.19 -3.12 -13.60
CA PHE A 211 -2.02 -3.50 -15.01
C PHE A 211 -1.65 -2.35 -15.98
N SER A 212 -1.18 -1.18 -15.48
CA SER A 212 -0.62 -0.13 -16.33
C SER A 212 0.80 -0.44 -16.79
N ASP A 213 1.13 -0.02 -18.02
CA ASP A 213 2.49 -0.03 -18.57
C ASP A 213 3.34 1.12 -18.00
N SER A 214 2.70 2.14 -17.41
CA SER A 214 3.37 3.28 -16.78
C SER A 214 3.71 2.97 -15.32
N ARG A 215 4.92 3.36 -14.91
CA ARG A 215 5.52 2.90 -13.64
C ARG A 215 6.08 4.03 -12.78
N MET A 216 6.14 5.22 -13.35
CA MET A 216 6.72 6.40 -12.71
C MET A 216 5.94 7.63 -13.15
N GLY A 217 5.94 8.65 -12.30
CA GLY A 217 5.44 9.95 -12.67
C GLY A 217 5.41 10.88 -11.48
N THR A 218 4.78 12.04 -11.66
CA THR A 218 4.60 13.01 -10.58
C THR A 218 3.13 13.07 -10.18
N TYR A 219 2.90 13.46 -8.93
CA TYR A 219 1.56 13.79 -8.46
C TYR A 219 1.55 15.16 -7.80
N THR A 220 0.42 15.82 -7.88
CA THR A 220 0.01 16.93 -7.01
C THR A 220 -1.40 16.65 -6.53
N LEU A 221 -1.60 16.57 -5.22
CA LEU A 221 -2.89 16.40 -4.56
C LEU A 221 -3.26 17.69 -3.87
N SER A 222 -4.45 18.20 -4.18
CA SER A 222 -5.06 19.33 -3.49
C SER A 222 -6.36 18.87 -2.82
N LEU A 223 -6.52 19.21 -1.54
CA LEU A 223 -7.68 18.86 -0.75
C LEU A 223 -8.49 20.13 -0.49
N SER A 224 -9.76 20.11 -0.85
CA SER A 224 -10.66 21.25 -0.65
C SER A 224 -12.01 20.80 -0.11
N GLU A 225 -12.68 21.71 0.57
CA GLU A 225 -14.07 21.54 1.01
C GLU A 225 -14.95 22.47 0.19
N ILE A 226 -15.97 21.90 -0.44
CA ILE A 226 -16.99 22.62 -1.19
C ILE A 226 -18.15 22.88 -0.22
N SER A 227 -18.50 24.15 -0.05
CA SER A 227 -19.66 24.52 0.75
C SER A 227 -20.93 23.93 0.16
N THR A 228 -21.62 23.09 0.94
CA THR A 228 -22.93 22.56 0.58
C THR A 228 -24.03 23.41 1.21
N THR A 229 -25.16 23.55 0.52
CA THR A 229 -26.39 24.11 1.10
C THR A 229 -27.39 22.96 1.24
N PRO A 230 -27.73 22.53 2.47
CA PRO A 230 -28.71 21.48 2.68
C PRO A 230 -30.08 21.89 2.11
N ILE A 231 -30.77 20.94 1.51
CA ILE A 231 -32.10 21.15 0.94
C ILE A 231 -33.10 20.30 1.73
N SER A 232 -34.28 20.86 2.03
CA SER A 232 -35.32 20.15 2.79
C SER A 232 -36.26 19.40 1.83
N TYR A 233 -36.56 18.13 2.13
CA TYR A 233 -37.41 17.27 1.30
C TYR A 233 -38.82 17.84 1.06
N ASP A 234 -39.35 18.66 1.97
CA ASP A 234 -40.71 19.20 1.91
C ASP A 234 -40.78 20.65 1.41
N THR A 235 -39.65 21.23 0.99
CA THR A 235 -39.61 22.58 0.44
C THR A 235 -39.22 22.51 -1.04
N PRO A 236 -40.12 22.89 -1.97
CA PRO A 236 -39.76 23.04 -3.37
C PRO A 236 -38.54 23.94 -3.47
N LEU A 237 -37.47 23.40 -4.05
CA LEU A 237 -36.23 24.11 -4.23
C LEU A 237 -36.13 24.59 -5.68
N ASP A 238 -36.41 25.88 -5.89
CA ASP A 238 -36.15 26.55 -7.16
C ASP A 238 -34.66 26.97 -7.19
N VAL A 239 -33.80 26.11 -7.75
CA VAL A 239 -32.39 26.47 -8.01
C VAL A 239 -32.23 26.77 -9.49
N GLU A 240 -31.72 27.95 -9.80
CA GLU A 240 -31.17 28.23 -11.12
C GLU A 240 -29.80 27.56 -11.22
N VAL A 241 -29.79 26.31 -11.71
CA VAL A 241 -28.56 25.55 -11.92
C VAL A 241 -27.80 26.18 -13.08
N SER A 242 -26.69 26.86 -12.77
CA SER A 242 -25.72 27.30 -13.76
C SER A 242 -24.82 26.13 -14.16
N GLY A 243 -24.10 26.24 -15.29
CA GLY A 243 -23.40 25.10 -15.91
C GLY A 243 -22.34 24.38 -15.06
N THR A 244 -22.00 24.90 -13.88
CA THR A 244 -21.03 24.30 -12.94
C THR A 244 -21.66 23.77 -11.64
N ASP A 245 -22.96 24.01 -11.40
CA ASP A 245 -23.62 23.58 -10.18
C ASP A 245 -23.89 22.07 -10.19
N ARG A 246 -23.61 21.40 -9.07
CA ARG A 246 -23.80 19.95 -8.89
C ARG A 246 -24.76 19.70 -7.72
N VAL A 247 -25.71 18.78 -7.92
CA VAL A 247 -26.66 18.35 -6.88
C VAL A 247 -26.24 16.97 -6.39
N TYR A 248 -26.02 16.86 -5.08
CA TYR A 248 -25.73 15.60 -4.40
C TYR A 248 -26.95 15.21 -3.57
N LEU A 249 -27.40 13.97 -3.75
CA LEU A 249 -28.47 13.37 -2.96
C LEU A 249 -27.83 12.44 -1.93
N SER A 250 -28.12 12.66 -0.65
CA SER A 250 -27.81 11.76 0.45
C SER A 250 -28.92 10.73 0.64
#